data_AF-A0AAT9GV42-F1
#
_entry.id   AF-A0AAT9GV42-F1
#
_cell.length_a   1.000
_cell.length_b   1.000
_cell.length_c   1.000
_cell.angle_alpha   90.00
_cell.angle_beta   90.00
_cell.angle_gamma   90.00
#
_symmetry.space_group_name_H-M   'P 1'
#
loop_
_entity.id
_entity.type
_entity.pdbx_description
1 polymer ?
#
loop_
_entity_poly.entity_id
_entity_poly.type
_entity_poly.pdbx_seq_one_letter_code
_entity_poly.pdbx_strand_id
1 'polypeptide(L)'
;MQRRNFQSYVKEDWESIFHFLKDKVIIIDEFPYMIKEDETVLSTFQKIADEMKYTKTKIILIGSSISLMEDAISYKSPLYGRRTASLELKELKFKHLRGLYLNLEEAIRIYGFAGGVPFYLLKVKPPFYSWINEELKRPDTFIKDEVEFLLRYEFTEIGTYKEILLAISMGKNTLGEIKDFVKIKGDISSYLKKLKRIRLIDRLQRKEERKIHYQG
;
A
#
# COMPACT_ATOMS: atom_id res chain seq x y z
N MET A 1 42.39 -0.73 13.01
CA MET A 1 41.86 -0.44 11.67
C MET A 1 40.51 0.26 11.85
N GLN A 2 40.50 1.59 11.69
CA GLN A 2 39.34 2.45 11.99
C GLN A 2 38.19 2.15 11.03
N ARG A 3 37.02 1.78 11.57
CA ARG A 3 35.74 1.90 10.88
C ARG A 3 35.45 3.38 10.73
N ARG A 4 35.87 3.98 9.63
CA ARG A 4 35.52 5.35 9.28
C ARG A 4 34.01 5.42 9.04
N ASN A 5 33.36 6.29 9.81
CA ASN A 5 31.99 6.74 9.63
C ASN A 5 31.73 7.10 8.17
N PHE A 6 30.93 6.30 7.50
CA PHE A 6 30.41 6.58 6.15
C PHE A 6 28.99 7.20 6.20
N GLN A 7 28.48 7.50 7.40
CA GLN A 7 27.15 8.10 7.65
C GLN A 7 27.16 9.63 7.74
N SER A 8 28.28 10.30 7.42
CA SER A 8 28.39 11.77 7.50
C SER A 8 28.59 12.43 6.13
N TYR A 9 28.05 11.84 5.05
CA TYR A 9 28.03 12.47 3.75
C TYR A 9 26.71 13.21 3.58
N VAL A 10 26.81 14.53 3.69
CA VAL A 10 25.79 15.55 3.42
C VAL A 10 24.54 15.43 4.30
N LYS A 11 24.41 16.32 5.28
CA LYS A 11 23.08 16.79 5.66
C LYS A 11 22.54 17.44 4.38
N GLU A 12 21.87 16.65 3.53
CA GLU A 12 21.45 17.06 2.20
C GLU A 12 20.76 18.40 2.32
N ASP A 13 21.37 19.42 1.73
CA ASP A 13 20.79 20.74 1.68
C ASP A 13 19.69 20.70 0.63
N TRP A 14 18.55 20.14 1.03
CA TRP A 14 17.35 20.04 0.21
C TRP A 14 16.96 21.42 -0.32
N GLU A 15 17.17 22.49 0.45
CA GLU A 15 16.91 23.87 0.02
C GLU A 15 17.77 24.21 -1.22
N SER A 16 19.08 23.92 -1.17
CA SER A 16 19.98 24.08 -2.33
C SER A 16 19.58 23.23 -3.54
N ILE A 17 19.21 21.97 -3.35
CA ILE A 17 18.77 21.09 -4.45
C ILE A 17 17.52 21.65 -5.12
N PHE A 18 16.54 22.07 -4.33
CA PHE A 18 15.29 22.63 -4.83
C PHE A 18 15.51 23.98 -5.52
N HIS A 19 16.45 24.81 -5.04
CA HIS A 19 16.86 26.03 -5.74
C HIS A 19 17.52 25.74 -7.09
N PHE A 20 18.38 24.72 -7.16
CA PHE A 20 18.96 24.28 -8.43
C PHE A 20 17.89 23.77 -9.40
N LEU A 21 16.87 23.07 -8.89
CA LEU A 21 15.74 22.53 -9.66
C LEU A 21 14.57 23.51 -9.82
N LYS A 22 14.77 24.81 -9.55
CA LYS A 22 13.72 25.82 -9.67
C LYS A 22 13.05 25.79 -11.06
N ASP A 23 11.73 26.02 -11.08
CA ASP A 23 10.88 26.02 -12.26
C ASP A 23 10.77 24.64 -12.96
N LYS A 24 11.04 23.54 -12.25
CA LYS A 24 10.87 22.15 -12.72
C LYS A 24 9.71 21.42 -12.03
N VAL A 25 9.35 20.27 -12.59
CA VAL A 25 8.53 19.27 -11.89
C VAL A 25 9.47 18.34 -11.15
N ILE A 26 9.30 18.26 -9.83
CA ILE A 26 10.12 17.46 -8.92
C ILE A 26 9.20 16.40 -8.32
N ILE A 27 9.56 15.14 -8.53
CA ILE A 27 8.84 13.98 -8.01
C ILE A 27 9.73 13.31 -6.98
N ILE A 28 9.20 13.16 -5.77
CA ILE A 28 9.85 12.40 -4.71
C ILE A 28 9.01 11.18 -4.47
N ASP A 29 9.58 10.05 -4.85
CA ASP A 29 8.98 8.76 -4.60
C ASP A 29 9.35 8.26 -3.21
N GLU A 30 8.43 7.50 -2.62
CA GLU A 30 8.51 7.00 -1.25
C GLU A 30 8.92 8.05 -0.18
N PHE A 31 8.32 9.23 -0.25
CA PHE A 31 8.46 10.27 0.79
C PHE A 31 8.23 9.76 2.23
N PRO A 32 7.34 8.78 2.50
CA PRO A 32 7.22 8.20 3.83
C PRO A 32 8.49 7.58 4.40
N TYR A 33 9.42 7.10 3.57
CA TYR A 33 10.70 6.61 4.08
C TYR A 33 11.55 7.75 4.63
N MET A 34 11.57 8.90 3.96
CA MET A 34 12.27 10.10 4.47
C MET A 34 11.72 10.54 5.82
N ILE A 35 10.39 10.51 5.99
CA ILE A 35 9.74 10.84 7.28
C ILE A 35 10.13 9.83 8.37
N LYS A 36 10.17 8.53 8.05
CA LYS A 36 10.56 7.49 9.01
C LYS A 36 12.00 7.62 9.47
N GLU A 37 12.90 8.05 8.58
CA GLU A 37 14.31 8.25 8.90
C GLU A 37 14.55 9.53 9.70
N ASP A 38 13.90 10.63 9.31
CA ASP A 38 14.03 11.93 9.97
C ASP A 38 12.74 12.76 9.84
N GLU A 39 11.96 12.84 10.93
CA GLU A 39 10.73 13.64 10.96
C GLU A 39 10.97 15.14 10.69
N THR A 40 12.19 15.65 10.92
CA THR A 40 12.52 17.06 10.64
C THR A 40 12.45 17.40 9.16
N VAL A 41 12.46 16.40 8.28
CA VAL A 41 12.26 16.57 6.83
C VAL A 41 10.96 17.28 6.51
N LEU A 42 9.90 17.11 7.32
CA LEU A 42 8.63 17.81 7.12
C LEU A 42 8.79 19.33 7.24
N SER A 43 9.61 19.79 8.18
CA SER A 43 9.92 21.22 8.36
C SER A 43 10.80 21.76 7.24
N THR A 44 11.75 20.97 6.75
CA THR A 44 12.57 21.32 5.58
C THR A 44 11.69 21.51 4.34
N PHE A 45 10.78 20.56 4.09
CA PHE A 45 9.85 20.63 2.97
C PHE A 45 8.81 21.73 3.11
N GLN A 46 8.47 22.14 4.34
CA GLN A 46 7.64 23.31 4.59
C GLN A 46 8.31 24.58 4.03
N LYS A 47 9.59 24.81 4.37
CA LYS A 47 10.35 25.97 3.86
C LYS A 47 10.45 25.95 2.35
N ILE A 48 10.83 24.80 1.79
CA ILE A 48 10.92 24.60 0.33
C ILE A 48 9.60 24.92 -0.34
N ALA A 49 8.47 24.43 0.20
CA ALA A 49 7.15 24.73 -0.35
C ALA A 49 6.81 26.23 -0.28
N ASP A 50 7.17 26.90 0.81
CA ASP A 50 6.93 28.34 1.00
C ASP A 50 7.78 29.19 0.04
N GLU A 51 9.05 28.83 -0.18
CA GLU A 51 9.96 29.50 -1.12
C GLU A 51 9.59 29.26 -2.59
N MET A 52 9.17 28.04 -2.91
CA MET A 52 8.81 27.65 -4.28
C MET A 52 7.40 28.08 -4.68
N LYS A 53 6.59 28.56 -3.73
CA LYS A 53 5.17 28.94 -3.94
C LYS A 53 4.95 29.91 -5.11
N TYR A 54 5.89 30.83 -5.35
CA TYR A 54 5.79 31.86 -6.39
C TYR A 54 6.60 31.54 -7.66
N THR A 55 7.00 30.28 -7.81
CA THR A 55 7.77 29.79 -8.96
C THR A 55 6.90 28.90 -9.84
N LYS A 56 7.43 28.42 -10.98
CA LYS A 56 6.77 27.38 -11.80
C LYS A 56 7.01 25.97 -11.27
N THR A 57 7.72 25.83 -10.14
CA THR A 57 8.08 24.54 -9.55
C THR A 57 6.82 23.79 -9.12
N LYS A 58 6.75 22.49 -9.45
CA LYS A 58 5.74 21.57 -8.94
C LYS A 58 6.41 20.47 -8.14
N ILE A 59 5.97 20.29 -6.91
CA ILE A 59 6.48 19.25 -6.02
C ILE A 59 5.40 18.18 -5.89
N ILE A 60 5.74 16.95 -6.26
CA ILE A 60 4.85 15.79 -6.18
C ILE A 60 5.49 14.80 -5.22
N LEU A 61 4.81 14.57 -4.08
CA LEU A 61 5.22 13.60 -3.07
C LEU A 61 4.38 12.34 -3.26
N ILE A 62 5.05 11.21 -3.46
CA ILE A 62 4.44 9.90 -3.67
C ILE A 62 4.89 8.98 -2.53
N GLY A 63 4.05 8.04 -2.15
CA GLY A 63 4.39 7.05 -1.13
C GLY A 63 3.34 5.97 -0.96
N SER A 64 3.81 4.76 -0.68
CA SER A 64 2.97 3.59 -0.44
C SER A 64 2.30 3.61 0.94
N SER A 65 2.94 4.24 1.94
CA SER A 65 2.41 4.32 3.30
C SER A 65 1.32 5.38 3.45
N ILE A 66 0.07 4.99 3.22
CA ILE A 66 -1.11 5.86 3.33
C ILE A 66 -1.16 6.56 4.70
N SER A 67 -0.93 5.84 5.81
CA SER A 67 -1.02 6.45 7.14
C SER A 67 0.02 7.53 7.37
N LEU A 68 1.27 7.32 6.93
CA LEU A 68 2.31 8.35 7.05
C LEU A 68 2.04 9.53 6.13
N MET A 69 1.52 9.28 4.92
CA MET A 69 1.12 10.34 4.01
C MET A 69 -0.05 11.16 4.60
N GLU A 70 -1.02 10.52 5.25
CA GLU A 70 -2.13 11.19 5.96
C GLU A 70 -1.63 12.02 7.15
N ASP A 71 -0.73 11.47 7.97
CA ASP A 71 -0.15 12.17 9.11
C ASP A 71 0.69 13.38 8.66
N ALA A 72 1.49 13.20 7.59
CA ALA A 72 2.32 14.24 6.98
C ALA A 72 1.50 15.41 6.42
N ILE A 73 0.20 15.27 6.21
CA ILE A 73 -0.69 16.34 5.75
C ILE A 73 -1.80 16.67 6.76
N SER A 74 -1.71 16.12 7.97
CA SER A 74 -2.66 16.37 9.05
C SER A 74 -2.57 17.81 9.54
N TYR A 75 -3.59 18.28 10.28
CA TYR A 75 -3.64 19.65 10.81
C TYR A 75 -2.39 20.06 11.62
N LYS A 76 -1.75 19.09 12.27
CA LYS A 76 -0.57 19.32 13.12
C LYS A 76 0.76 19.26 12.36
N SER A 77 0.74 18.88 11.07
CA SER A 77 1.96 18.71 10.28
C SER A 77 2.49 20.05 9.75
N PRO A 78 3.82 20.24 9.65
CA PRO A 78 4.45 21.36 8.95
C PRO A 78 3.91 21.60 7.52
N LEU A 79 3.56 20.52 6.80
CA LEU A 79 3.05 20.61 5.42
C LEU A 79 1.55 20.94 5.35
N TYR A 80 0.88 21.10 6.49
CA TYR A 80 -0.52 21.49 6.51
C TYR A 80 -0.74 22.83 5.80
N GLY A 81 -1.82 22.92 5.03
CA GLY A 81 -2.19 24.11 4.27
C GLY A 81 -1.31 24.40 3.03
N ARG A 82 -0.27 23.60 2.75
CA ARG A 82 0.63 23.76 1.59
C ARG A 82 0.34 22.80 0.44
N ARG A 83 -0.58 21.85 0.66
CA ARG A 83 -1.07 20.96 -0.40
C ARG A 83 -2.03 21.69 -1.33
N THR A 84 -1.85 21.52 -2.63
CA THR A 84 -2.77 22.02 -3.66
C THR A 84 -3.71 20.93 -4.17
N ALA A 85 -3.24 19.67 -4.21
CA ALA A 85 -4.01 18.50 -4.57
C ALA A 85 -3.53 17.28 -3.77
N SER A 86 -4.42 16.31 -3.58
CA SER A 86 -4.09 14.98 -3.05
C SER A 86 -4.91 13.95 -3.81
N LEU A 87 -4.28 12.83 -4.14
CA LEU A 87 -4.90 11.74 -4.87
C LEU A 87 -4.50 10.41 -4.23
N GLU A 88 -5.49 9.73 -3.63
CA GLU A 88 -5.34 8.33 -3.25
C GLU A 88 -5.59 7.46 -4.49
N LEU A 89 -4.53 6.87 -5.05
CA LEU A 89 -4.66 5.92 -6.15
C LEU A 89 -5.25 4.61 -5.63
N LYS A 90 -6.43 4.27 -6.15
CA LYS A 90 -7.10 3.00 -5.87
C LYS A 90 -6.89 2.04 -7.02
N GLU A 91 -7.03 0.76 -6.72
CA GLU A 91 -7.08 -0.30 -7.72
C GLU A 91 -8.10 0.00 -8.82
N LEU A 92 -7.81 -0.50 -10.03
CA LEU A 92 -8.72 -0.39 -11.16
C LEU A 92 -10.00 -1.16 -10.86
N LYS A 93 -11.15 -0.51 -10.99
CA LYS A 93 -12.45 -1.20 -10.97
C LYS A 93 -12.59 -2.11 -12.18
N PHE A 94 -13.30 -3.23 -12.02
CA PHE A 94 -13.62 -4.19 -13.09
C PHE A 94 -14.01 -3.56 -14.43
N LYS A 95 -14.82 -2.50 -14.42
CA LYS A 95 -15.25 -1.78 -15.62
C LYS A 95 -14.11 -1.24 -16.49
N HIS A 96 -12.94 -0.99 -15.91
CA HIS A 96 -11.77 -0.49 -16.63
C HIS A 96 -11.05 -1.57 -17.44
N LEU A 97 -11.31 -2.87 -17.17
CA LEU A 97 -10.77 -3.98 -17.97
C LEU A 97 -11.39 -4.06 -19.37
N ARG A 98 -12.47 -3.32 -19.66
CA ARG A 98 -13.04 -3.21 -21.01
C ARG A 98 -12.01 -2.79 -22.06
N GLY A 99 -10.97 -2.04 -21.67
CA GLY A 99 -9.87 -1.64 -22.55
C GLY A 99 -8.89 -2.76 -22.92
N LEU A 100 -8.99 -3.94 -22.29
CA LEU A 100 -8.12 -5.10 -22.57
C LEU A 100 -8.66 -6.00 -23.69
N TYR A 101 -9.81 -5.67 -24.28
CA TYR A 101 -10.45 -6.42 -25.38
C TYR A 101 -10.67 -7.92 -25.08
N LEU A 102 -10.88 -8.26 -23.81
CA LEU A 102 -11.21 -9.61 -23.36
C LEU A 102 -12.71 -9.87 -23.48
N ASN A 103 -13.09 -11.13 -23.71
CA ASN A 103 -14.48 -11.53 -23.50
C ASN A 103 -14.84 -11.43 -21.99
N LEU A 104 -16.14 -11.35 -21.68
CA LEU A 104 -16.60 -11.10 -20.31
C LEU A 104 -16.11 -12.17 -19.32
N GLU A 105 -16.11 -13.43 -19.74
CA GLU A 105 -15.72 -14.56 -18.89
C GLU A 105 -14.23 -14.50 -18.54
N GLU A 106 -13.36 -14.27 -19.51
CA GLU A 106 -11.93 -14.08 -19.30
C GLU A 106 -11.65 -12.85 -18.43
N ALA A 107 -12.36 -11.73 -18.66
CA ALA A 107 -12.24 -10.55 -17.82
C ALA A 107 -12.59 -10.85 -16.35
N ILE A 108 -13.68 -11.60 -16.10
CA ILE A 108 -14.08 -12.00 -14.73
C ILE A 108 -13.01 -12.87 -14.08
N ARG A 109 -12.48 -13.87 -14.80
CA ARG A 109 -11.44 -14.77 -14.28
C ARG A 109 -10.17 -14.01 -13.93
N ILE A 110 -9.69 -13.20 -14.87
CA ILE A 110 -8.46 -12.41 -14.70
C ILE A 110 -8.62 -11.42 -13.54
N TYR A 111 -9.74 -10.70 -13.47
CA TYR A 111 -10.01 -9.78 -12.36
C TYR A 111 -10.19 -10.50 -11.02
N GLY A 112 -10.81 -11.67 -11.01
CA GLY A 112 -10.96 -12.49 -9.80
C GLY A 112 -9.63 -12.95 -9.22
N PHE A 113 -8.64 -13.19 -10.08
CA PHE A 113 -7.29 -13.56 -9.67
C PHE A 113 -6.42 -12.34 -9.32
N ALA A 114 -6.36 -11.35 -10.21
CA ALA A 114 -5.44 -10.21 -10.12
C ALA A 114 -6.01 -9.01 -9.34
N GLY A 115 -7.30 -9.03 -9.02
CA GLY A 115 -8.01 -7.85 -8.55
C GLY A 115 -7.95 -6.71 -9.57
N GLY A 116 -7.84 -5.48 -9.06
CA GLY A 116 -7.67 -4.29 -9.87
C GLY A 116 -6.23 -3.78 -9.96
N VAL A 117 -5.24 -4.56 -9.50
CA VAL A 117 -3.85 -4.11 -9.43
C VAL A 117 -3.20 -4.19 -10.81
N PRO A 118 -2.74 -3.05 -11.40
CA PRO A 118 -2.18 -3.04 -12.75
C PRO A 118 -1.00 -3.98 -12.96
N PHE A 119 -0.13 -4.12 -11.95
CA PHE A 119 1.02 -5.02 -12.00
C PHE A 119 0.61 -6.47 -12.30
N TYR A 120 -0.36 -7.02 -11.56
CA TYR A 120 -0.85 -8.39 -11.79
C TYR A 120 -1.62 -8.50 -13.11
N LEU A 121 -2.47 -7.51 -13.44
CA LEU A 121 -3.25 -7.50 -14.68
C LEU A 121 -2.36 -7.57 -15.94
N LEU A 122 -1.16 -6.98 -15.91
CA LEU A 122 -0.19 -7.04 -17.02
C LEU A 122 0.54 -8.39 -17.12
N LYS A 123 0.64 -9.13 -16.02
CA LYS A 123 1.31 -10.45 -15.95
C LYS A 123 0.41 -11.57 -16.48
N VAL A 124 -0.88 -11.50 -16.18
CA VAL A 124 -1.86 -12.51 -16.59
C VAL A 124 -2.03 -12.52 -18.13
N LYS A 125 -2.12 -13.72 -18.71
CA LYS A 125 -2.37 -13.89 -20.16
C LYS A 125 -3.65 -14.70 -20.41
N PRO A 126 -4.49 -14.29 -21.37
CA PRO A 126 -5.58 -15.14 -21.86
C PRO A 126 -5.02 -16.25 -22.78
N PRO A 127 -5.59 -17.47 -22.78
CA PRO A 127 -6.69 -17.92 -21.93
C PRO A 127 -6.25 -18.18 -20.49
N PHE A 128 -6.99 -17.64 -19.52
CA PHE A 128 -6.62 -17.59 -18.11
C PHE A 128 -6.25 -18.96 -17.53
N TYR A 129 -7.07 -19.99 -17.77
CA TYR A 129 -6.81 -21.32 -17.21
C TYR A 129 -5.57 -22.00 -17.80
N SER A 130 -5.25 -21.74 -19.08
CA SER A 130 -4.01 -22.27 -19.65
C SER A 130 -2.81 -21.60 -18.99
N TRP A 131 -2.83 -20.27 -18.93
CA TRP A 131 -1.77 -19.48 -18.35
C TRP A 131 -1.52 -19.80 -16.88
N ILE A 132 -2.56 -19.82 -16.03
CA ILE A 132 -2.37 -20.06 -14.59
C ILE A 132 -1.84 -21.48 -14.32
N ASN A 133 -2.27 -22.48 -15.09
CA ASN A 133 -1.79 -23.85 -14.94
C ASN A 133 -0.32 -24.01 -15.32
N GLU A 134 0.16 -23.24 -16.30
CA GLU A 134 1.58 -23.20 -16.66
C GLU A 134 2.38 -22.39 -15.64
N GLU A 135 1.88 -21.22 -15.25
CA GLU A 135 2.55 -20.32 -14.32
C GLU A 135 2.76 -20.98 -12.95
N LEU A 136 1.78 -21.74 -12.44
CA LEU A 136 1.92 -22.46 -11.17
C LEU A 136 2.96 -23.59 -11.19
N LYS A 137 3.26 -24.15 -12.37
CA LYS A 137 4.30 -25.19 -12.53
C LYS A 137 5.71 -24.60 -12.52
N ARG A 138 5.85 -23.29 -12.76
CA ARG A 138 7.15 -22.66 -12.82
C ARG A 138 7.79 -22.55 -11.44
N PRO A 139 9.09 -22.87 -11.30
CA PRO A 139 9.80 -22.65 -10.05
C PRO A 139 9.98 -21.15 -9.75
N ASP A 140 10.11 -20.32 -10.78
CA ASP A 140 10.41 -18.88 -10.74
C ASP A 140 9.16 -17.98 -10.82
N THR A 141 7.97 -18.51 -10.54
CA THR A 141 6.73 -17.73 -10.62
C THR A 141 6.64 -16.67 -9.52
N PHE A 142 6.21 -15.46 -9.89
CA PHE A 142 5.97 -14.37 -8.93
C PHE A 142 4.91 -14.75 -7.88
N ILE A 143 3.97 -15.65 -8.20
CA ILE A 143 2.85 -16.02 -7.32
C ILE A 143 3.35 -16.63 -6.01
N LYS A 144 4.45 -17.39 -6.04
CA LYS A 144 4.98 -18.08 -4.86
C LYS A 144 5.51 -17.11 -3.82
N ASP A 145 6.24 -16.10 -4.29
CA ASP A 145 6.92 -15.15 -3.41
C ASP A 145 6.07 -13.93 -3.09
N GLU A 146 4.97 -13.68 -3.83
CA GLU A 146 4.15 -12.48 -3.70
C GLU A 146 3.65 -12.23 -2.27
N VAL A 147 3.09 -13.26 -1.61
CA VAL A 147 2.57 -13.14 -0.24
C VAL A 147 3.70 -12.82 0.73
N GLU A 148 4.87 -13.42 0.54
CA GLU A 148 6.04 -13.13 1.36
C GLU A 148 6.57 -11.73 1.11
N PHE A 149 6.67 -11.31 -0.15
CA PHE A 149 7.12 -9.99 -0.55
C PHE A 149 6.26 -8.89 0.05
N LEU A 150 4.93 -8.98 -0.11
CA LEU A 150 3.97 -8.02 0.47
C LEU A 150 4.08 -7.95 1.99
N LEU A 151 4.23 -9.09 2.66
CA LEU A 151 4.34 -9.11 4.12
C LEU A 151 5.69 -8.58 4.61
N ARG A 152 6.80 -8.86 3.91
CA ARG A 152 8.13 -8.35 4.29
C ARG A 152 8.27 -6.85 4.10
N TYR A 153 7.55 -6.28 3.14
CA TYR A 153 7.50 -4.84 2.94
C TYR A 153 6.90 -4.11 4.16
N GLU A 154 5.91 -4.74 4.81
CA GLU A 154 5.13 -4.13 5.90
C GLU A 154 5.57 -4.59 7.31
N PHE A 155 6.14 -5.79 7.44
CA PHE A 155 6.43 -6.41 8.72
C PHE A 155 7.82 -7.04 8.77
N THR A 156 8.51 -6.83 9.89
CA THR A 156 9.78 -7.50 10.19
C THR A 156 9.60 -9.00 10.42
N GLU A 157 8.57 -9.38 11.20
CA GLU A 157 8.23 -10.76 11.52
C GLU A 157 6.95 -11.16 10.78
N ILE A 158 7.06 -12.04 9.78
CA ILE A 158 5.95 -12.38 8.88
C ILE A 158 5.28 -13.73 9.20
N GLY A 159 5.94 -14.61 9.96
CA GLY A 159 5.48 -16.00 10.14
C GLY A 159 4.06 -16.10 10.70
N THR A 160 3.79 -15.37 11.79
CA THR A 160 2.46 -15.31 12.39
C THR A 160 1.40 -14.74 11.44
N TYR A 161 1.75 -13.74 10.62
CA TYR A 161 0.81 -13.19 9.65
C TYR A 161 0.47 -14.18 8.54
N LYS A 162 1.46 -14.95 8.05
CA LYS A 162 1.22 -16.02 7.06
C LYS A 162 0.26 -17.07 7.59
N GLU A 163 0.45 -17.53 8.83
CA GLU A 163 -0.45 -18.51 9.45
C GLU A 163 -1.87 -17.97 9.64
N ILE A 164 -2.02 -16.69 9.99
CA ILE A 164 -3.34 -16.03 10.09
C ILE A 164 -4.02 -15.98 8.72
N LEU A 165 -3.31 -15.57 7.67
CA LEU A 165 -3.86 -15.53 6.30
C LEU A 165 -4.22 -16.94 5.81
N LEU A 166 -3.40 -17.95 6.15
CA LEU A 166 -3.70 -19.35 5.85
C LEU A 166 -4.98 -19.79 6.54
N ALA A 167 -5.14 -19.52 7.84
CA ALA A 167 -6.35 -19.83 8.59
C ALA A 167 -7.61 -19.23 7.92
N ILE A 168 -7.54 -17.95 7.54
CA ILE A 168 -8.64 -17.24 6.86
C ILE A 168 -8.92 -17.87 5.50
N SER A 169 -7.88 -18.20 4.71
CA SER A 169 -8.04 -18.86 3.40
C SER A 169 -8.68 -20.25 3.51
N MET A 170 -8.51 -20.93 4.65
CA MET A 170 -9.17 -22.19 4.98
C MET A 170 -10.58 -22.01 5.58
N GLY A 171 -11.11 -20.79 5.58
CA GLY A 171 -12.47 -20.47 6.05
C GLY A 171 -12.60 -20.24 7.56
N LYS A 172 -11.50 -20.09 8.30
CA LYS A 172 -11.53 -19.69 9.71
C LYS A 172 -11.81 -18.19 9.79
N ASN A 173 -13.08 -17.84 10.04
CA ASN A 173 -13.57 -16.47 9.87
C ASN A 173 -13.98 -15.80 11.20
N THR A 174 -13.83 -16.49 12.33
CA THR A 174 -14.03 -15.93 13.66
C THR A 174 -12.70 -15.81 14.43
N LEU A 175 -12.65 -14.88 15.40
CA LEU A 175 -11.46 -14.68 16.24
C LEU A 175 -11.01 -15.96 16.95
N GLY A 176 -11.96 -16.75 17.45
CA GLY A 176 -11.68 -18.02 18.13
C GLY A 176 -11.06 -19.04 17.18
N GLU A 177 -11.70 -19.27 16.02
CA GLU A 177 -11.21 -20.23 15.03
C GLU A 177 -9.79 -19.91 14.52
N ILE A 178 -9.51 -18.63 14.26
CA ILE A 178 -8.18 -18.21 13.80
C ILE A 178 -7.17 -18.42 14.93
N LYS A 179 -7.50 -18.03 16.17
CA LYS A 179 -6.61 -18.21 17.32
C LYS A 179 -6.27 -19.68 17.56
N ASP A 180 -7.27 -20.54 17.48
CA ASP A 180 -7.11 -21.99 17.67
C ASP A 180 -6.27 -22.62 16.56
N PHE A 181 -6.46 -22.16 15.31
CA PHE A 181 -5.66 -22.62 14.17
C PHE A 181 -4.18 -22.26 14.30
N VAL A 182 -3.87 -21.00 14.60
CA VAL A 182 -2.48 -20.51 14.67
C VAL A 182 -1.80 -20.89 16.00
N LYS A 183 -2.56 -21.40 16.98
CA LYS A 183 -2.08 -21.85 18.30
C LYS A 183 -1.34 -20.76 19.09
N ILE A 184 -1.77 -19.50 18.95
CA ILE A 184 -1.18 -18.36 19.66
C ILE A 184 -1.77 -18.25 21.07
N LYS A 185 -0.90 -18.20 22.08
CA LYS A 185 -1.32 -17.99 23.48
C LYS A 185 -1.73 -16.54 23.79
N GLY A 186 -1.19 -15.56 23.05
CA GLY A 186 -1.46 -14.12 23.20
C GLY A 186 -2.63 -13.55 22.39
N ASP A 187 -2.71 -12.22 22.30
CA ASP A 187 -3.75 -11.49 21.56
C ASP A 187 -3.49 -11.43 20.05
N ILE A 188 -4.37 -12.06 19.29
CA ILE A 188 -4.37 -12.05 17.82
C ILE A 188 -4.95 -10.76 17.23
N SER A 189 -5.70 -9.99 18.01
CA SER A 189 -6.38 -8.77 17.56
C SER A 189 -5.39 -7.72 17.06
N SER A 190 -4.20 -7.65 17.66
CA SER A 190 -3.13 -6.76 17.22
C SER A 190 -2.65 -7.08 15.79
N TYR A 191 -2.47 -8.36 15.46
CA TYR A 191 -2.10 -8.82 14.13
C TYR A 191 -3.21 -8.53 13.11
N LEU A 192 -4.47 -8.84 13.46
CA LEU A 192 -5.61 -8.58 12.59
C LEU A 192 -5.83 -7.09 12.32
N LYS A 193 -5.61 -6.23 13.33
CA LYS A 193 -5.64 -4.76 13.14
C LYS A 193 -4.58 -4.30 12.14
N LYS A 194 -3.36 -4.85 12.22
CA LYS A 194 -2.27 -4.51 11.30
C LYS A 194 -2.56 -5.01 9.87
N LEU A 195 -3.01 -6.26 9.71
CA LEU A 195 -3.43 -6.79 8.40
C LEU A 195 -4.58 -5.99 7.79
N LYS A 196 -5.55 -5.57 8.62
CA LYS A 196 -6.64 -4.70 8.17
C LYS A 196 -6.14 -3.32 7.74
N ARG A 197 -5.17 -2.76 8.46
CA ARG A 197 -4.56 -1.46 8.12
C ARG A 197 -3.91 -1.48 6.74
N ILE A 198 -3.22 -2.58 6.40
CA ILE A 198 -2.62 -2.77 5.07
C ILE A 198 -3.61 -3.38 4.05
N ARG A 199 -4.90 -3.42 4.39
CA ARG A 199 -6.02 -3.85 3.51
C ARG A 199 -5.92 -5.29 2.99
N LEU A 200 -5.14 -6.17 3.64
CA LEU A 200 -5.09 -7.60 3.30
C LEU A 200 -6.30 -8.37 3.80
N ILE A 201 -6.97 -7.87 4.86
CA ILE A 201 -8.20 -8.45 5.39
C ILE A 201 -9.21 -7.35 5.70
N ASP A 202 -10.49 -7.71 5.72
CA ASP A 202 -11.54 -6.86 6.25
C ASP A 202 -12.45 -7.63 7.22
N ARG A 203 -13.14 -6.89 8.09
CA ARG A 203 -14.10 -7.42 9.04
C ARG A 203 -15.50 -7.20 8.50
N LEU A 204 -16.14 -8.28 8.09
CA LEU A 204 -17.57 -8.27 7.79
C LEU A 204 -18.35 -8.19 9.10
N GLN A 205 -18.98 -7.05 9.35
CA GLN A 205 -20.02 -6.97 10.37
C GLN A 205 -21.34 -7.36 9.73
N ARG A 206 -22.08 -8.28 10.36
CA ARG A 206 -23.48 -8.53 10.00
C ARG A 206 -24.20 -7.18 10.14
N LYS A 207 -24.74 -6.66 9.03
CA LYS A 207 -25.75 -5.60 9.13
C LYS A 207 -26.95 -6.23 9.81
N GLU A 208 -27.31 -5.75 11.00
CA GLU A 208 -28.60 -6.10 11.58
C GLU A 208 -29.69 -5.75 10.56
N GLU A 209 -30.53 -6.72 10.24
CA GLU A 209 -31.70 -6.51 9.40
C GLU A 209 -32.53 -5.40 10.03
N ARG A 210 -32.58 -4.22 9.39
CA ARG A 210 -33.59 -3.23 9.72
C ARG A 210 -34.94 -3.89 9.47
N LYS A 211 -35.61 -4.33 10.54
CA LYS A 211 -37.03 -4.70 10.49
C LYS A 211 -37.77 -3.47 9.96
N ILE A 212 -38.18 -3.54 8.70
CA ILE A 212 -39.07 -2.56 8.09
C ILE A 212 -40.41 -2.78 8.80
N HIS A 213 -40.69 -1.93 9.79
CA HIS A 213 -42.01 -1.88 10.42
C HIS A 213 -42.94 -1.21 9.40
N TYR A 214 -43.69 -2.00 8.64
CA TYR A 214 -44.84 -1.48 7.92
C TYR A 214 -45.89 -1.11 8.97
N GLN A 215 -46.07 0.18 9.22
CA GLN A 215 -47.32 0.68 9.78
C GLN A 215 -48.27 0.89 8.60
N GLY A 216 -49.38 0.15 8.62
CA GLY A 216 -50.52 0.35 7.73
C GLY A 216 -51.40 1.49 8.19
#